data_AF-A0A328ELW4-F1
#
_entry.id   AF-A0A328ELW4-F1
#
_cell.length_a   1.000
_cell.length_b   1.000
_cell.length_c   1.000
_cell.angle_alpha   90.00
_cell.angle_beta   90.00
_cell.angle_gamma   90.00
#
_symmetry.space_group_name_H-M   'P 1'
#
loop_
_entity.id
_entity.type
_entity.pdbx_description
1 polymer ?
#
loop_
_entity_poly.entity_id
_entity_poly.type
_entity_poly.pdbx_seq_one_letter_code
_entity_poly.pdbx_strand_id
1 'polypeptide(L)'
;MNEKKKVKNYFFELILLIISFLFAFYSSVKLFLFSKNGRKKNLFNDFLDFVFRKWPKYFWNNPSIYKLFCLPGNIINYILKK
;
A
#
# COMPACT_ATOMS: atom_id res chain seq x y z
N MET A 1 23.05 -13.78 38.01
CA MET A 1 23.02 -12.74 36.94
C MET A 1 21.85 -11.83 37.27
N ASN A 2 22.08 -10.60 37.74
CA ASN A 2 20.99 -9.71 38.18
C ASN A 2 20.08 -9.37 36.99
N GLU A 3 18.86 -9.89 37.00
CA GLU A 3 17.85 -9.58 36.00
C GLU A 3 17.51 -8.09 36.10
N LYS A 4 17.95 -7.32 35.11
CA LYS A 4 17.60 -5.90 35.01
C LYS A 4 16.08 -5.81 34.84
N LYS A 5 15.39 -5.21 35.82
CA LYS A 5 13.97 -4.83 35.67
C LYS A 5 13.84 -3.94 34.44
N LYS A 6 13.27 -4.47 33.35
CA LYS A 6 12.89 -3.69 32.17
C LYS A 6 11.83 -2.68 32.59
N VAL A 7 12.19 -1.41 32.63
CA VAL A 7 11.24 -0.32 32.78
C VAL A 7 10.44 -0.26 31.48
N LYS A 8 9.20 -0.76 31.49
CA LYS A 8 8.26 -0.63 30.37
C LYS A 8 7.92 0.84 30.21
N ASN A 9 8.46 1.47 29.19
CA ASN A 9 8.26 2.88 28.93
C ASN A 9 7.36 3.04 27.69
N TYR A 10 6.05 2.87 27.90
CA TYR A 10 5.04 2.83 26.84
C TYR A 10 5.09 4.05 25.91
N PHE A 11 5.51 5.21 26.44
CA PHE A 11 5.71 6.42 25.65
C PHE A 11 6.79 6.26 24.57
N PHE A 12 7.94 5.67 24.93
CA PHE A 12 9.01 5.39 23.99
C PHE A 12 8.66 4.26 23.02
N GLU A 13 7.93 3.26 23.48
CA GLU A 13 7.43 2.17 22.61
C GLU A 13 6.47 2.70 21.54
N LEU A 14 5.58 3.64 21.90
CA LEU A 14 4.67 4.30 20.96
C LEU A 14 5.44 5.11 19.91
N ILE A 15 6.45 5.87 20.34
CA ILE A 15 7.32 6.65 19.42
C ILE A 15 8.03 5.71 18.44
N LEU A 16 8.61 4.61 18.94
CA LEU A 16 9.26 3.60 18.10
C LEU A 16 8.30 2.96 17.10
N LEU A 17 7.05 2.71 17.50
CA LEU A 17 6.02 2.17 16.64
C LEU A 17 5.67 3.14 15.50
N ILE A 18 5.51 4.42 15.81
CA ILE A 18 5.23 5.47 14.81
C ILE A 18 6.40 5.60 13.83
N ILE A 19 7.65 5.63 14.32
CA ILE A 19 8.85 5.71 13.48
C ILE A 19 8.94 4.48 12.56
N SER A 20 8.67 3.29 13.09
CA SER A 20 8.68 2.04 12.32
C SER A 20 7.61 2.04 11.23
N PHE A 21 6.42 2.55 11.55
CA PHE A 21 5.33 2.70 10.59
C PHE A 21 5.70 3.67 9.46
N LEU A 22 6.25 4.85 9.81
CA LEU A 22 6.69 5.85 8.83
C LEU A 22 7.80 5.31 7.93
N PHE A 23 8.76 4.56 8.48
CA PHE A 23 9.86 3.98 7.71
C PHE A 23 9.39 2.88 6.75
N ALA A 24 8.47 2.02 7.21
CA ALA A 24 7.82 1.01 6.38
C ALA A 24 7.00 1.66 5.26
N PHE A 25 6.24 2.71 5.57
CA PHE A 25 5.47 3.47 4.61
C PHE A 25 6.37 4.10 3.54
N TYR A 26 7.44 4.80 3.95
CA TYR A 26 8.41 5.40 3.03
C TYR A 26 9.05 4.35 2.11
N SER A 27 9.45 3.21 2.67
CA SER A 27 10.04 2.10 1.92
C SER A 27 9.06 1.52 0.89
N SER A 28 7.79 1.35 1.27
CA SER A 28 6.72 0.89 0.39
C SER A 28 6.45 1.88 -0.75
N VAL A 29 6.35 3.17 -0.45
CA VAL A 29 6.13 4.23 -1.44
C VAL A 29 7.32 4.31 -2.42
N LYS A 30 8.54 4.19 -1.91
CA LYS A 30 9.76 4.18 -2.74
C LYS A 30 9.78 2.99 -3.69
N LEU A 31 9.41 1.80 -3.23
CA LEU A 31 9.29 0.60 -4.07
C LEU A 31 8.19 0.75 -5.12
N PHE A 32 7.07 1.35 -4.75
CA PHE A 32 5.93 1.60 -5.64
C PHE A 32 6.26 2.60 -6.76
N LEU A 33 7.06 3.63 -6.48
CA LEU A 33 7.42 4.70 -7.42
C LEU A 33 8.72 4.45 -8.20
N PHE A 34 9.71 3.78 -7.61
CA PHE A 34 11.09 3.72 -8.12
C PHE A 34 11.66 2.30 -8.20
N SER A 35 10.83 1.30 -8.51
CA SER A 35 11.31 -0.08 -8.76
C SER A 35 12.33 -0.07 -9.91
N LYS A 36 13.62 -0.16 -9.55
CA LYS A 36 14.77 0.11 -10.43
C LYS A 36 15.21 -1.08 -11.29
N ASN A 37 14.52 -2.22 -11.25
CA ASN A 37 14.87 -3.38 -12.07
C ASN A 37 14.18 -3.37 -13.43
N GLY A 38 14.73 -2.54 -14.33
CA GLY A 38 15.06 -2.79 -15.73
C GLY A 38 14.04 -3.34 -16.76
N ARG A 39 13.03 -4.15 -16.40
CA ARG A 39 12.10 -4.79 -17.36
C ARG A 39 10.69 -5.09 -16.80
N LYS A 40 10.37 -4.73 -15.55
CA LYS A 40 9.10 -5.09 -14.91
C LYS A 40 8.36 -3.90 -14.32
N LYS A 41 7.17 -3.64 -14.89
CA LYS A 41 5.97 -2.98 -14.33
C LYS A 41 6.21 -1.90 -13.29
N ASN A 42 6.04 -0.65 -13.71
CA ASN A 42 5.89 0.47 -12.78
C ASN A 42 4.50 0.36 -12.13
N LEU A 43 4.45 -0.08 -10.86
CA LEU A 43 3.19 -0.34 -10.14
C LEU A 43 2.32 0.91 -10.07
N PHE A 44 2.94 2.09 -10.00
CA PHE A 44 2.23 3.36 -10.08
C PHE A 44 1.58 3.57 -11.45
N ASN A 45 2.26 3.25 -12.56
CA ASN A 45 1.64 3.35 -13.88
C ASN A 45 0.51 2.33 -14.06
N ASP A 46 0.64 1.11 -13.52
CA ASP A 46 -0.46 0.13 -13.54
C ASP A 46 -1.64 0.59 -12.68
N PHE A 47 -1.38 1.23 -11.53
CA PHE A 47 -2.40 1.87 -10.71
C PHE A 47 -3.12 2.99 -11.47
N LEU A 48 -2.38 3.90 -12.09
CA LEU A 48 -2.95 4.99 -12.88
C LEU A 48 -3.73 4.46 -14.10
N ASP A 49 -3.20 3.47 -14.82
CA ASP A 49 -3.90 2.82 -15.94
C ASP A 49 -5.19 2.16 -15.46
N PHE A 50 -5.18 1.52 -14.29
CA PHE A 50 -6.39 0.96 -13.71
C PHE A 50 -7.41 2.04 -13.37
N VAL A 51 -7.03 3.04 -12.57
CA VAL A 51 -7.94 4.07 -12.05
C VAL A 51 -8.53 4.92 -13.17
N PHE A 52 -7.73 5.28 -14.18
CA PHE A 52 -8.16 6.21 -15.22
C PHE A 52 -8.71 5.53 -16.47
N ARG A 53 -8.32 4.28 -16.80
CA ARG A 53 -8.77 3.62 -18.04
C ARG A 53 -9.66 2.42 -17.81
N LYS A 54 -9.32 1.52 -16.88
CA LYS A 54 -10.05 0.24 -16.71
C LYS A 54 -11.21 0.36 -15.74
N TRP A 55 -11.00 1.01 -14.60
CA TRP A 55 -11.99 1.16 -13.56
C TRP A 55 -13.24 1.94 -14.01
N PRO A 56 -13.13 3.07 -14.73
CA PRO A 56 -14.31 3.79 -15.21
C PRO A 56 -15.13 2.94 -16.17
N LYS A 57 -14.49 2.23 -17.12
CA LYS A 57 -15.18 1.32 -18.04
C LYS A 57 -15.90 0.20 -17.29
N TYR A 58 -15.26 -0.41 -16.29
CA TYR A 58 -15.86 -1.44 -15.44
C TYR A 58 -17.01 -0.92 -14.57
N PHE A 59 -16.87 0.30 -14.04
CA PHE A 59 -17.88 0.96 -13.22
C PHE A 59 -19.12 1.30 -14.07
N TRP A 60 -18.94 2.01 -15.18
CA TRP A 60 -20.03 2.45 -16.06
C TRP A 60 -20.78 1.32 -16.74
N ASN A 61 -20.18 0.14 -16.91
CA ASN A 61 -20.88 -1.04 -17.43
C ASN A 61 -22.02 -1.52 -16.51
N ASN A 62 -21.92 -1.27 -15.20
CA ASN A 62 -22.98 -1.56 -14.23
C ASN A 62 -22.74 -0.70 -12.97
N PRO A 63 -23.19 0.56 -12.94
CA PRO A 63 -22.87 1.48 -11.86
C PRO A 63 -23.56 1.03 -10.57
N SER A 64 -22.77 0.82 -9.52
CA SER A 64 -23.29 0.44 -8.21
C SER A 64 -22.37 0.94 -7.11
N ILE A 65 -22.98 1.27 -5.97
CA ILE A 65 -22.26 1.71 -4.77
C ILE A 65 -21.28 0.64 -4.29
N TYR A 66 -21.64 -0.64 -4.43
CA TYR A 66 -20.75 -1.77 -4.13
C TYR A 66 -19.41 -1.70 -4.88
N LYS A 67 -19.41 -1.31 -6.16
CA LYS A 67 -18.17 -1.18 -6.95
C LYS A 67 -17.26 -0.06 -6.48
N LEU A 68 -17.81 0.97 -5.84
CA LEU A 68 -17.01 2.03 -5.19
C LEU A 68 -16.33 1.50 -3.94
N PHE A 69 -17.02 0.69 -3.14
CA PHE A 69 -16.40 0.07 -1.95
C PHE A 69 -15.38 -1.02 -2.31
N CYS A 70 -15.56 -1.72 -3.44
CA CYS A 70 -14.61 -2.71 -3.93
C CYS A 70 -13.41 -2.12 -4.69
N LEU A 71 -13.32 -0.80 -4.89
CA LEU A 71 -12.21 -0.14 -5.60
C LEU A 71 -10.83 -0.61 -5.11
N PRO A 72 -10.53 -0.56 -3.79
CA PRO A 72 -9.22 -0.93 -3.27
C PRO A 72 -8.89 -2.39 -3.57
N GLY A 73 -9.86 -3.30 -3.39
CA GLY A 73 -9.69 -4.71 -3.69
C GLY A 73 -9.48 -4.98 -5.18
N ASN A 74 -10.20 -4.28 -6.06
CA ASN A 74 -10.05 -4.40 -7.50
C ASN A 74 -8.69 -3.89 -8.00
N ILE A 75 -8.18 -2.81 -7.40
CA ILE A 75 -6.83 -2.28 -7.66
C ILE A 75 -5.77 -3.32 -7.30
N ILE A 76 -5.85 -3.87 -6.09
CA ILE A 76 -4.90 -4.88 -5.61
C ILE A 76 -4.93 -6.12 -6.51
N ASN A 77 -6.13 -6.61 -6.84
CA ASN A 77 -6.32 -7.75 -7.72
C ASN A 77 -5.75 -7.47 -9.13
N TYR A 78 -5.96 -6.28 -9.67
CA TYR A 78 -5.41 -5.90 -10.98
C TYR A 78 -3.88 -5.86 -10.99
N ILE A 79 -3.28 -5.33 -9.93
CA ILE A 79 -1.83 -5.20 -9.79
C ILE A 79 -1.16 -6.58 -9.55
N LEU A 80 -1.79 -7.45 -8.76
CA LEU A 80 -1.23 -8.77 -8.40
C LEU A 80 -1.48 -9.87 -9.43
N LYS A 81 -2.60 -9.81 -10.17
CA LYS A 81 -3.02 -10.88 -11.09
C LYS A 81 -2.46 -10.72 -12.52
N LYS A 82 -1.86 -9.56 -12.82
CA LYS A 82 -1.19 -9.28 -14.09
C LYS A 82 0.23 -9.81 -14.06
#